data_AF-A0AAU1XNL2-F1
#
_entry.id   AF-A0AAU1XNL2-F1
#
_cell.length_a   1.000
_cell.length_b   1.000
_cell.length_c   1.000
_cell.angle_alpha   90.00
_cell.angle_beta   90.00
_cell.angle_gamma   90.00
#
_symmetry.space_group_name_H-M   'P 1'
#
loop_
_entity.id
_entity.type
_entity.pdbx_description
1 polymer ?
#
loop_
_entity_poly.entity_id
_entity_poly.type
_entity_poly.pdbx_seq_one_letter_code
_entity_poly.pdbx_strand_id
1 'polypeptide(L)'
;MSLHEPDYELDGFEPADEEHEQHHDHLDISSLKVLGEHRTDTDSYFVLLDEGATWGIPGSPQLRAVHVSRDLSARTFEIDSKELPLYAMAQSYLIARGCPSDALSPQEGVHDPADDVTRALEARVRGDGDHFALLASYTADMREPVETVVMLRSLDPQAVPEFRILRERSTGTPTPTP
;
A
#
# COMPACT_ATOMS: atom_id res chain seq x y z
N MET A 1 2.30 -1.31 20.40
CA MET A 1 3.66 -1.62 19.94
C MET A 1 4.16 -0.38 19.22
N SER A 2 5.42 0.03 19.42
CA SER A 2 5.95 1.20 18.72
C SER A 2 6.45 0.77 17.34
N LEU A 3 5.75 1.20 16.29
CA LEU A 3 6.29 1.11 14.93
C LEU A 3 7.54 2.00 14.84
N HIS A 4 8.54 1.58 14.08
CA HIS A 4 9.76 2.35 13.86
C HIS A 4 9.78 2.97 12.46
N GLU A 5 10.67 3.94 12.26
CA GLU A 5 10.95 4.52 10.93
C GLU A 5 11.71 3.50 10.07
N PRO A 6 11.57 3.56 8.73
CA PRO A 6 12.33 2.69 7.85
C PRO A 6 13.82 3.09 7.85
N ASP A 7 14.69 2.08 7.92
CA ASP A 7 16.10 2.21 7.56
C ASP A 7 16.32 1.55 6.20
N TYR A 8 16.60 2.38 5.19
CA TYR A 8 16.82 1.96 3.81
C TYR A 8 18.27 1.48 3.56
N GLU A 9 19.17 1.60 4.55
CA GLU A 9 20.56 1.13 4.49
C GLU A 9 21.32 1.66 3.25
N LEU A 10 21.22 2.98 3.02
CA LEU A 10 21.82 3.68 1.88
C LEU A 10 23.17 4.32 2.20
N ASP A 11 23.72 4.09 3.39
CA ASP A 11 24.99 4.68 3.81
C ASP A 11 26.15 4.40 2.84
N GLY A 12 26.63 5.48 2.23
CA GLY A 12 27.72 5.47 1.27
C GLY A 12 27.34 4.94 -0.13
N PHE A 13 26.05 4.83 -0.43
CA PHE A 13 25.54 4.73 -1.79
C PHE A 13 25.11 6.11 -2.29
N GLU A 14 25.30 6.35 -3.58
CA GLU A 14 24.76 7.52 -4.29
C GLU A 14 23.48 7.13 -5.03
N PRO A 15 22.52 8.04 -5.27
CA PRO A 15 21.38 7.72 -6.12
C PRO A 15 21.86 7.39 -7.54
N ALA A 16 21.22 6.42 -8.20
CA ALA A 16 21.57 6.03 -9.57
C ALA A 16 21.36 7.18 -10.57
N ASP A 17 20.37 8.04 -10.31
CA ASP A 17 20.11 9.29 -11.02
C ASP A 17 19.28 10.26 -10.14
N GLU A 18 18.98 11.43 -10.66
CA GLU A 18 18.23 12.49 -9.96
C GLU A 18 16.78 12.08 -9.61
N GLU A 19 16.17 11.16 -10.37
CA GLU A 19 14.80 10.69 -10.09
C GLU A 19 14.77 9.90 -8.78
N HIS A 20 15.75 9.00 -8.59
CA HIS A 20 15.87 8.21 -7.36
C HIS A 20 16.27 9.06 -6.15
N GLU A 21 17.04 10.13 -6.34
CA GLU A 21 17.34 11.10 -5.27
C GLU A 21 16.06 11.82 -4.81
N GLN A 22 15.30 12.38 -5.75
CA GLN A 22 14.06 13.09 -5.45
C GLN A 22 13.02 12.17 -4.79
N HIS A 23 12.96 10.92 -5.24
CA HIS A 23 12.06 9.93 -4.68
C HIS A 23 12.47 9.56 -3.25
N HIS A 24 13.75 9.37 -2.99
CA HIS A 24 14.29 9.15 -1.64
C HIS A 24 13.97 10.33 -0.71
N ASP A 25 14.26 11.55 -1.14
CA ASP A 25 13.97 12.77 -0.36
C ASP A 25 12.49 12.89 0.01
N HIS A 26 11.59 12.51 -0.91
CA HIS A 26 10.15 12.49 -0.64
C HIS A 26 9.78 11.48 0.47
N LEU A 27 10.42 10.30 0.48
CA LEU A 27 10.20 9.30 1.52
C LEU A 27 10.76 9.75 2.87
N ASP A 28 11.92 10.40 2.88
CA ASP A 28 12.58 10.89 4.10
C ASP A 28 11.79 11.97 4.84
N ILE A 29 11.09 12.84 4.12
CA ILE A 29 10.23 13.86 4.72
C ILE A 29 8.84 13.34 5.12
N SER A 30 8.50 12.10 4.73
CA SER A 30 7.21 11.49 5.01
C SER A 30 7.19 10.85 6.41
N SER A 31 6.04 10.88 7.08
CA SER A 31 5.87 10.24 8.40
C SER A 31 5.57 8.74 8.23
N LEU A 32 6.60 7.97 7.87
CA LEU A 32 6.48 6.55 7.52
C LEU A 32 6.85 5.64 8.69
N LYS A 33 6.06 4.57 8.88
CA LYS A 33 6.26 3.55 9.91
C LYS A 33 6.27 2.14 9.32
N VAL A 34 7.23 1.31 9.71
CA VAL A 34 7.37 -0.03 9.15
C VAL A 34 6.29 -0.98 9.68
N LEU A 35 5.51 -1.56 8.77
CA LEU A 35 4.54 -2.62 9.04
C LEU A 35 5.07 -4.01 8.67
N GLY A 36 5.96 -4.08 7.69
CA GLY A 36 6.68 -5.29 7.31
C GLY A 36 7.90 -4.94 6.48
N GLU A 37 8.97 -5.70 6.66
CA GLU A 37 10.22 -5.51 5.93
C GLU A 37 10.88 -6.85 5.62
N HIS A 38 11.54 -6.92 4.47
CA HIS A 38 12.38 -8.03 4.07
C HIS A 38 13.64 -7.48 3.41
N ARG A 39 14.81 -8.03 3.76
CA ARG A 39 16.10 -7.55 3.25
C ARG A 39 16.96 -8.69 2.76
N THR A 40 17.77 -8.36 1.78
CA THR A 40 18.89 -9.13 1.23
C THR A 40 20.09 -8.20 1.10
N ASP A 41 21.23 -8.71 0.64
CA ASP A 41 22.43 -7.89 0.46
C ASP A 41 22.23 -6.76 -0.57
N THR A 42 21.41 -6.98 -1.60
CA THR A 42 21.17 -6.02 -2.68
C THR A 42 19.83 -5.32 -2.56
N ASP A 43 18.82 -5.97 -2.01
CA ASP A 43 17.44 -5.49 -2.04
C ASP A 43 16.82 -5.36 -0.66
N SER A 44 16.06 -4.29 -0.45
CA SER A 44 15.20 -4.08 0.72
C SER A 44 13.77 -3.81 0.27
N TYR A 45 12.81 -4.47 0.90
CA TYR A 45 11.39 -4.39 0.60
C TYR A 45 10.64 -3.98 1.85
N PHE A 46 9.74 -3.00 1.73
CA PHE A 46 8.97 -2.48 2.84
C PHE A 46 7.49 -2.35 2.50
N VAL A 47 6.65 -2.67 3.48
CA VAL A 47 5.29 -2.15 3.58
C VAL A 47 5.27 -1.14 4.73
N LEU A 48 4.99 0.11 4.40
CA LEU A 48 5.01 1.23 5.33
C LEU A 48 3.60 1.77 5.53
N LEU A 49 3.30 2.20 6.76
CA LEU A 49 2.16 3.04 7.09
C LEU A 49 2.58 4.51 6.94
N ASP A 50 1.85 5.29 6.15
CA ASP A 50 1.97 6.74 6.07
C ASP A 50 1.02 7.38 7.09
N GLU A 51 1.56 7.77 8.24
CA GLU A 51 0.80 8.44 9.30
C GLU A 51 0.37 9.86 8.90
N GLY A 52 1.04 10.44 7.89
CA GLY A 52 0.70 11.75 7.33
C GLY A 52 -0.56 11.72 6.48
N ALA A 53 -0.91 10.57 5.90
CA ALA A 53 -2.05 10.42 4.99
C ALA A 53 -3.40 10.81 5.64
N THR A 54 -3.55 10.62 6.95
CA THR A 54 -4.74 11.02 7.74
C THR A 54 -5.02 12.53 7.66
N TRP A 55 -3.99 13.35 7.45
CA TRP A 55 -4.11 14.81 7.32
C TRP A 55 -4.25 15.28 5.87
N GLY A 56 -4.16 14.36 4.92
CA GLY A 56 -4.28 14.61 3.48
C GLY A 56 -5.74 14.57 3.01
N ILE A 57 -5.97 13.93 1.85
CA ILE A 57 -7.32 13.75 1.32
C ILE A 57 -8.03 12.67 2.15
N PRO A 58 -9.20 12.95 2.77
CA PRO A 58 -9.89 11.95 3.57
C PRO A 58 -10.17 10.65 2.82
N GLY A 59 -9.73 9.55 3.42
CA GLY A 59 -9.83 8.21 2.86
C GLY A 59 -8.84 7.85 1.77
N SER A 60 -7.73 8.58 1.68
CA SER A 60 -6.57 8.18 0.87
C SER A 60 -6.03 6.82 1.30
N PRO A 61 -5.34 6.11 0.39
CA PRO A 61 -4.46 5.01 0.77
C PRO A 61 -3.47 5.47 1.86
N GLN A 62 -3.27 4.62 2.86
CA GLN A 62 -2.36 4.90 3.97
C GLN A 62 -1.14 3.96 3.95
N LEU A 63 -1.06 3.04 2.98
CA LEU A 63 0.08 2.15 2.85
C LEU A 63 0.96 2.60 1.69
N ARG A 64 2.26 2.49 1.89
CA ARG A 64 3.25 2.67 0.83
C ARG A 64 4.14 1.43 0.75
N ALA A 65 4.17 0.81 -0.42
CA ALA A 65 5.14 -0.23 -0.72
C ALA A 65 6.42 0.45 -1.22
N VAL A 66 7.59 0.06 -0.69
CA VAL A 66 8.89 0.59 -1.11
C VAL A 66 9.82 -0.57 -1.44
N HIS A 67 10.52 -0.49 -2.57
CA HIS A 67 11.61 -1.38 -2.95
C HIS A 67 12.87 -0.53 -3.16
N VAL A 68 13.96 -0.95 -2.54
CA VAL A 68 15.28 -0.37 -2.69
C VAL A 68 16.17 -1.44 -3.29
N SER A 69 16.85 -1.15 -4.40
CA SER A 69 17.88 -2.00 -4.98
C SER A 69 19.23 -1.29 -5.01
N ARG A 70 20.30 -2.01 -4.65
CA ARG A 70 21.65 -1.46 -4.50
C ARG A 70 22.63 -2.16 -5.45
N ASP A 71 23.35 -1.37 -6.23
CA ASP A 71 24.51 -1.84 -6.97
C ASP A 71 25.77 -1.69 -6.09
N LEU A 72 26.24 -2.82 -5.57
CA LEU A 72 27.41 -2.85 -4.69
C LEU A 72 28.72 -2.47 -5.40
N SER A 73 28.80 -2.65 -6.72
CA SER A 73 29.99 -2.33 -7.53
C SER A 73 30.03 -0.86 -7.88
N ALA A 74 28.91 -0.30 -8.36
CA ALA A 74 28.80 1.11 -8.69
C ALA A 74 28.64 1.99 -7.43
N ARG A 75 28.28 1.37 -6.29
CA ARG A 75 27.90 2.06 -5.04
C ARG A 75 26.73 3.01 -5.28
N THR A 76 25.75 2.55 -6.06
CA THR A 76 24.52 3.31 -6.34
C THR A 76 23.26 2.61 -5.83
N PHE A 77 22.17 3.36 -5.64
CA PHE A 77 20.86 2.82 -5.31
C PHE A 77 19.76 3.30 -6.26
N GLU A 78 18.75 2.46 -6.44
CA GLU A 78 17.46 2.80 -7.03
C GLU A 78 16.39 2.58 -5.95
N ILE A 79 15.42 3.49 -5.88
CA ILE A 79 14.27 3.41 -4.96
C ILE A 79 12.97 3.59 -5.72
N ASP A 80 12.07 2.65 -5.49
CA ASP A 80 10.77 2.53 -6.13
C ASP A 80 9.71 2.55 -5.04
N SER A 81 8.61 3.29 -5.22
CA SER A 81 7.51 3.19 -4.27
C SER A 81 6.13 3.35 -4.90
N LYS A 82 5.12 2.83 -4.21
CA LYS A 82 3.72 3.01 -4.60
C LYS A 82 2.79 3.10 -3.40
N GLU A 83 1.95 4.12 -3.40
CA GLU A 83 0.80 4.21 -2.50
C GLU A 83 -0.26 3.18 -2.89
N LEU A 84 -0.69 2.38 -1.92
CA LEU A 84 -1.60 1.26 -2.14
C LEU A 84 -2.61 1.16 -1.00
N PRO A 85 -3.88 0.84 -1.28
CA PRO A 85 -4.91 0.85 -0.26
C PRO A 85 -4.90 -0.40 0.63
N LEU A 86 -4.42 -1.54 0.12
CA LEU A 86 -4.44 -2.82 0.85
C LEU A 86 -3.04 -3.41 0.97
N TYR A 87 -2.78 -4.10 2.09
CA TYR A 87 -1.53 -4.80 2.33
C TYR A 87 -1.28 -5.87 1.25
N ALA A 88 -2.32 -6.60 0.82
CA ALA A 88 -2.22 -7.58 -0.27
C ALA A 88 -1.78 -6.97 -1.61
N MET A 89 -2.17 -5.72 -1.89
CA MET A 89 -1.71 -5.01 -3.08
C MET A 89 -0.25 -4.56 -2.93
N ALA A 90 0.16 -4.12 -1.74
CA ALA A 90 1.56 -3.81 -1.44
C ALA A 90 2.45 -5.05 -1.60
N GLN A 91 2.02 -6.21 -1.09
CA GLN A 91 2.70 -7.47 -1.32
C GLN A 91 2.83 -7.78 -2.81
N SER A 92 1.75 -7.68 -3.59
CA SER A 92 1.81 -7.96 -5.03
C SER A 92 2.79 -7.05 -5.77
N TYR A 93 2.81 -5.75 -5.44
CA TYR A 93 3.75 -4.78 -6.02
C TYR A 93 5.22 -5.14 -5.73
N LEU A 94 5.52 -5.62 -4.53
CA LEU A 94 6.88 -6.01 -4.12
C LEU A 94 7.26 -7.40 -4.65
N ILE A 95 6.32 -8.34 -4.73
CA ILE A 95 6.52 -9.67 -5.33
C ILE A 95 6.89 -9.51 -6.81
N ALA A 96 6.22 -8.62 -7.54
CA ALA A 96 6.55 -8.29 -8.92
C ALA A 96 7.98 -7.72 -9.10
N ARG A 97 8.62 -7.27 -8.00
CA ARG A 97 9.99 -6.75 -7.95
C ARG A 97 11.00 -7.75 -7.37
N GLY A 98 10.59 -8.99 -7.09
CA GLY A 98 11.47 -10.04 -6.61
C GLY A 98 11.38 -10.35 -5.11
N CYS A 99 10.49 -9.68 -4.37
CA CYS A 99 10.22 -10.05 -2.98
C CYS A 99 9.63 -11.47 -2.89
N PRO A 100 10.15 -12.36 -2.03
CA PRO A 100 9.54 -13.68 -1.82
C PRO A 100 8.11 -13.56 -1.28
N SER A 101 7.19 -14.38 -1.79
CA SER A 101 5.75 -14.26 -1.51
C SER A 101 5.34 -14.47 -0.05
N ASP A 102 6.19 -15.11 0.74
CA ASP A 102 6.01 -15.40 2.18
C ASP A 102 6.87 -14.51 3.09
N ALA A 103 7.73 -13.67 2.53
CA ALA A 103 8.66 -12.83 3.30
C ALA A 103 7.99 -11.69 4.05
N LEU A 104 6.87 -11.17 3.52
CA LEU A 104 6.10 -10.08 4.11
C LEU A 104 4.72 -10.61 4.45
N SER A 105 4.41 -10.75 5.73
CA SER A 105 3.07 -11.10 6.21
C SER A 105 2.54 -9.99 7.09
N PRO A 106 1.27 -9.56 6.93
CA PRO A 106 0.68 -8.61 7.85
C PRO A 106 0.66 -9.22 9.25
N GLN A 107 0.88 -8.38 10.26
CA GLN A 107 0.70 -8.79 11.65
C GLN A 107 -0.77 -9.18 11.87
N GLU A 108 -0.98 -10.30 12.56
CA GLU A 108 -2.31 -10.78 12.94
C GLU A 108 -3.09 -9.70 13.70
N GLY A 109 -4.33 -9.44 13.28
CA GLY A 109 -5.20 -8.44 13.92
C GLY A 109 -5.01 -7.00 13.42
N VAL A 110 -4.09 -6.73 12.48
CA VAL A 110 -3.81 -5.36 11.99
C VAL A 110 -4.41 -5.09 10.62
N HIS A 111 -4.16 -5.98 9.65
CA HIS A 111 -4.70 -5.91 8.30
C HIS A 111 -5.44 -7.20 7.95
N ASP A 112 -6.40 -7.55 8.80
CA ASP A 112 -7.18 -8.76 8.60
C ASP A 112 -8.24 -8.56 7.50
N PRO A 113 -8.45 -9.54 6.64
CA PRO A 113 -9.58 -9.53 5.71
C PRO A 113 -10.90 -9.44 6.49
N ALA A 114 -11.82 -8.61 6.01
CA ALA A 114 -13.12 -8.39 6.66
C ALA A 114 -13.97 -9.67 6.79
N ASP A 115 -13.82 -10.60 5.84
CA ASP A 115 -14.51 -11.89 5.80
C ASP A 115 -13.74 -12.91 4.93
N ASP A 116 -14.23 -14.16 4.87
CA ASP A 116 -13.60 -15.23 4.10
C ASP A 116 -13.60 -14.99 2.59
N VAL A 117 -14.58 -14.22 2.07
CA VAL A 117 -14.64 -13.84 0.66
C VAL A 117 -13.51 -12.87 0.35
N THR A 118 -13.32 -11.87 1.20
CA THR A 118 -12.24 -10.89 1.13
C THR A 118 -10.89 -11.58 1.26
N ARG A 119 -10.77 -12.56 2.17
CA ARG A 119 -9.55 -13.36 2.33
C ARG A 119 -9.16 -14.08 1.04
N ALA A 120 -10.12 -14.69 0.35
CA ALA A 120 -9.87 -15.36 -0.93
C ALA A 120 -9.49 -14.37 -2.05
N LEU A 121 -10.13 -13.20 -2.09
CA LEU A 121 -9.81 -12.14 -3.04
C LEU A 121 -8.42 -11.56 -2.81
N GLU A 122 -8.05 -11.26 -1.56
CA GLU A 122 -6.72 -10.77 -1.21
C GLU A 122 -5.62 -11.79 -1.53
N ALA A 123 -5.87 -13.08 -1.31
CA ALA A 123 -4.93 -14.14 -1.70
C ALA A 123 -4.70 -14.14 -3.23
N ARG A 124 -5.76 -13.91 -4.02
CA ARG A 124 -5.64 -13.78 -5.48
C ARG A 124 -4.91 -12.50 -5.89
N VAL A 125 -5.23 -11.36 -5.27
CA VAL A 125 -4.55 -10.08 -5.53
C VAL A 125 -3.07 -10.16 -5.21
N ARG A 126 -2.68 -10.84 -4.13
CA ARG A 126 -1.28 -11.03 -3.76
C ARG A 126 -0.48 -11.74 -4.87
N GLY A 127 -1.05 -12.77 -5.47
CA GLY A 127 -0.40 -13.56 -6.53
C GLY A 127 -0.51 -12.95 -7.93
N ASP A 128 -1.67 -12.38 -8.26
CA ASP A 128 -2.06 -11.98 -9.62
C ASP A 128 -2.44 -10.47 -9.68
N GLY A 129 -1.81 -9.61 -8.89
CA GLY A 129 -2.23 -8.21 -8.78
C GLY A 129 -2.13 -7.42 -10.08
N ASP A 130 -1.24 -7.82 -10.99
CA ASP A 130 -1.12 -7.29 -12.36
C ASP A 130 -2.30 -7.66 -13.28
N HIS A 131 -3.14 -8.62 -12.88
CA HIS A 131 -4.39 -8.96 -13.56
C HIS A 131 -5.58 -8.10 -13.12
N PHE A 132 -5.38 -7.12 -12.24
CA PHE A 132 -6.43 -6.22 -11.75
C PHE A 132 -6.05 -4.74 -11.92
N ALA A 133 -7.03 -3.94 -12.32
CA ALA A 133 -6.95 -2.48 -12.26
C ALA A 133 -7.69 -1.96 -11.02
N LEU A 134 -7.02 -1.14 -10.20
CA LEU A 134 -7.65 -0.35 -9.15
C LEU A 134 -8.45 0.79 -9.77
N LEU A 135 -9.76 0.79 -9.56
CA LEU A 135 -10.67 1.83 -10.06
C LEU A 135 -10.92 2.91 -9.00
N ALA A 136 -11.03 2.51 -7.73
CA ALA A 136 -11.24 3.41 -6.61
C ALA A 136 -10.83 2.74 -5.30
N SER A 137 -10.46 3.55 -4.30
CA SER A 137 -10.28 3.10 -2.92
C SER A 137 -10.80 4.15 -1.94
N TYR A 138 -11.18 3.71 -0.75
CA TYR A 138 -11.54 4.58 0.35
C TYR A 138 -11.18 3.93 1.69
N THR A 139 -10.43 4.65 2.52
CA THR A 139 -10.11 4.26 3.90
C THR A 139 -10.98 5.05 4.89
N ALA A 140 -11.78 4.38 5.71
CA ALA A 140 -12.55 4.98 6.79
C ALA A 140 -11.72 4.98 8.08
N ASP A 141 -10.70 5.84 8.13
CA ASP A 141 -9.72 5.98 9.22
C ASP A 141 -10.24 6.76 10.44
N MET A 142 -11.31 7.54 10.27
CA MET A 142 -11.98 8.28 11.35
C MET A 142 -12.99 7.41 12.14
N ARG A 143 -13.04 6.10 11.89
CA ARG A 143 -13.90 5.13 12.57
C ARG A 143 -13.08 3.97 13.09
N GLU A 144 -13.54 3.36 14.17
CA GLU A 144 -12.98 2.12 14.69
C GLU A 144 -14.01 0.97 14.54
N PRO A 145 -13.65 -0.17 13.92
CA PRO A 145 -12.35 -0.43 13.29
C PRO A 145 -12.13 0.42 12.03
N VAL A 146 -10.86 0.63 11.66
CA VAL A 146 -10.50 1.23 10.38
C VAL A 146 -10.88 0.25 9.27
N GLU A 147 -11.63 0.73 8.27
CA GLU A 147 -12.08 -0.09 7.14
C GLU A 147 -11.56 0.47 5.83
N THR A 148 -10.95 -0.37 4.99
CA THR A 148 -10.56 0.02 3.64
C THR A 148 -11.38 -0.73 2.61
N VAL A 149 -11.99 0.02 1.69
CA VAL A 149 -12.74 -0.53 0.56
C VAL A 149 -11.98 -0.25 -0.72
N VAL A 150 -11.86 -1.26 -1.57
CA VAL A 150 -11.29 -1.12 -2.93
C VAL A 150 -12.28 -1.61 -3.98
N MET A 151 -12.27 -0.95 -5.13
CA MET A 151 -12.94 -1.43 -6.33
C MET A 151 -11.88 -1.86 -7.34
N LEU A 152 -11.85 -3.16 -7.63
CA LEU A 152 -10.96 -3.75 -8.62
C LEU A 152 -11.75 -4.18 -9.87
N ARG A 153 -11.17 -3.96 -11.04
CA ARG A 153 -11.64 -4.52 -12.31
C ARG A 153 -10.64 -5.54 -12.80
N SER A 154 -11.10 -6.74 -13.13
CA SER A 154 -10.26 -7.72 -13.81
C SER A 154 -9.83 -7.21 -15.19
N LEU A 155 -8.57 -7.43 -15.54
CA LEU A 155 -8.00 -7.11 -16.85
C LEU A 155 -8.15 -8.26 -17.86
N ASP A 156 -8.67 -9.41 -17.43
CA ASP A 156 -9.02 -10.51 -18.33
C ASP A 156 -10.17 -10.06 -19.25
N PRO A 157 -9.97 -10.06 -20.59
CA PRO A 157 -11.01 -9.64 -21.54
C PRO A 157 -12.24 -10.56 -21.55
N GLN A 158 -12.15 -11.76 -20.99
CA GLN A 158 -13.27 -12.69 -20.80
C GLN A 158 -13.98 -12.50 -19.45
N ALA A 159 -13.36 -11.78 -18.52
CA ALA A 159 -13.99 -11.45 -17.26
C ALA A 159 -15.12 -10.44 -17.49
N VAL A 160 -16.33 -10.82 -17.13
CA VAL A 160 -17.49 -9.92 -17.17
C VAL A 160 -17.49 -9.07 -15.90
N PRO A 161 -17.51 -7.75 -16.06
CA PRO A 161 -18.39 -6.96 -15.20
C PRO A 161 -19.17 -5.85 -15.93
N GLU A 162 -20.46 -5.71 -15.59
CA GLU A 162 -21.29 -4.54 -15.94
C GLU A 162 -21.54 -3.71 -14.65
N PHE A 163 -20.61 -2.84 -14.26
CA PHE A 163 -20.71 -2.16 -12.95
C PHE A 163 -21.77 -1.02 -12.93
N ARG A 164 -22.45 -0.86 -11.79
CA ARG A 164 -23.13 0.39 -11.35
C ARG A 164 -22.94 0.57 -9.83
N ILE A 165 -22.38 1.70 -9.41
CA ILE A 165 -22.21 2.11 -7.99
C ILE A 165 -23.17 3.25 -7.68
N LEU A 166 -23.96 3.14 -6.61
CA LEU A 166 -24.92 4.16 -6.15
C LEU A 166 -24.76 4.40 -4.65
N ARG A 167 -24.59 5.67 -4.23
CA ARG A 167 -24.42 6.11 -2.83
C ARG A 167 -25.42 7.20 -2.50
N GLU A 168 -26.19 7.03 -1.42
CA GLU A 168 -27.16 8.02 -0.91
C GLU A 168 -26.71 8.61 0.44
N ARG A 169 -27.04 9.89 0.68
CA ARG A 169 -26.79 10.62 1.93
C ARG A 169 -28.10 11.13 2.52
N SER A 170 -28.32 10.90 3.81
CA SER A 170 -29.39 11.53 4.59
C SER A 170 -28.81 12.61 5.51
N THR A 171 -29.43 13.78 5.55
CA THR A 171 -29.25 14.73 6.65
C THR A 171 -30.15 14.29 7.81
N GLY A 172 -29.70 14.43 9.06
CA GLY A 172 -30.53 14.14 10.24
C GLY A 172 -31.92 14.80 10.17
N THR A 173 -32.86 14.23 10.93
CA THR A 173 -34.31 14.50 11.02
C THR A 173 -34.75 15.92 10.60
N PRO A 174 -35.79 16.08 9.74
CA PRO A 174 -36.44 17.37 9.59
C PRO A 174 -37.06 17.76 10.94
N THR A 175 -36.56 18.84 11.54
CA THR A 175 -37.16 19.42 12.74
C THR A 175 -38.61 19.78 12.43
N PRO A 176 -39.63 19.22 13.12
CA PRO A 176 -40.98 19.72 12.97
C PRO A 176 -41.04 21.12 13.60
N THR A 177 -41.46 22.11 12.80
CA THR A 177 -41.73 23.47 13.30
C THR A 177 -43.15 23.52 13.88
N PRO A 178 -43.34 23.82 15.17
CA PRO A 178 -44.51 24.55 15.64
C PRO A 178 -44.28 26.07 15.56
#